data_AF-A0A920WPR4-F1
#
_entry.id   AF-A0A920WPR4-F1
#
_cell.length_a   1.000
_cell.length_b   1.000
_cell.length_c   1.000
_cell.angle_alpha   90.00
_cell.angle_beta   90.00
_cell.angle_gamma   90.00
#
_symmetry.space_group_name_H-M   'P 1'
#
loop_
_entity.id
_entity.type
_entity.pdbx_description
1 polymer ?
#
loop_
_entity_poly.entity_id
_entity_poly.type
_entity_poly.pdbx_seq_one_letter_code
_entity_poly.pdbx_strand_id
1 'polypeptide(L)'
;MSGQFRVEYLPGDSLAIVPTNSPEVVGQVIEGGGFDTSDTVELKSGSTKPLGEAFASDLDITGITKNILKKYNSFAHSEKLESLLDPQNKVALDDYLWGREVIDLLTDFPVPGLAATDFCSTLRKQLPVFTR
;
A
#
# COMPACT_ATOMS: atom_id res chain seq x y z
N MET A 1 19.53 23.52 -36.44
CA MET A 1 18.31 22.74 -36.66
C MET A 1 17.67 22.50 -35.31
N SER A 2 16.79 23.41 -34.89
CA SER A 2 16.13 23.35 -33.59
C SER A 2 14.86 22.52 -33.74
N GLY A 3 14.91 21.25 -33.34
CA GLY A 3 13.75 20.36 -33.32
C GLY A 3 12.83 20.73 -32.15
N GLN A 4 11.80 21.50 -32.43
CA GLN A 4 10.73 21.82 -31.48
C GLN A 4 9.78 20.62 -31.42
N PHE A 5 9.81 19.83 -30.33
CA PHE A 5 8.83 18.78 -30.11
C PHE A 5 7.48 19.43 -29.77
N ARG A 6 6.61 19.51 -30.77
CA ARG A 6 5.21 19.91 -30.62
C ARG A 6 4.44 18.65 -30.23
N VAL A 7 3.99 18.57 -28.98
CA VAL A 7 3.04 17.53 -28.58
C VAL A 7 1.67 17.97 -29.09
N GLU A 8 1.27 17.45 -30.25
CA GLU A 8 -0.10 17.61 -30.74
C GLU A 8 -1.00 16.68 -29.92
N TYR A 9 -1.79 17.25 -29.01
CA TYR A 9 -2.75 16.52 -28.20
C TYR A 9 -4.08 16.43 -28.95
N LEU A 10 -4.56 15.22 -29.21
CA LEU A 10 -5.88 14.99 -29.81
C LEU A 10 -6.94 14.91 -28.70
N PRO A 11 -8.14 15.48 -28.87
CA PRO A 11 -9.24 15.27 -27.94
C PRO A 11 -9.61 13.79 -27.90
N GLY A 12 -9.19 13.08 -26.85
CA GLY A 12 -9.38 11.63 -26.71
C GLY A 12 -8.23 10.88 -26.02
N ASP A 13 -7.08 11.51 -25.83
CA ASP A 13 -5.92 10.88 -25.17
C ASP A 13 -6.05 10.93 -23.64
N SER A 14 -6.20 9.80 -22.96
CA SER A 14 -6.11 9.76 -21.49
C SER A 14 -4.65 9.88 -21.04
N LEU A 15 -4.30 10.95 -20.34
CA LEU A 15 -2.98 11.09 -19.70
C LEU A 15 -2.96 10.22 -18.44
N ALA A 16 -2.01 9.28 -18.35
CA ALA A 16 -1.81 8.49 -17.15
C ALA A 16 -1.07 9.32 -16.10
N ILE A 17 -1.68 9.55 -14.93
CA ILE A 17 -0.97 10.09 -13.76
C ILE A 17 -0.64 8.88 -12.88
N VAL A 18 0.65 8.68 -12.59
CA VAL A 18 1.06 7.73 -11.55
C VAL A 18 0.87 8.44 -10.21
N PRO A 19 -0.12 8.06 -9.38
CA PRO A 19 -0.28 8.67 -8.07
C PRO A 19 0.94 8.32 -7.20
N THR A 20 1.40 9.30 -6.43
CA THR A 20 2.41 9.09 -5.38
C THR A 20 1.74 9.29 -4.03
N ASN A 21 2.13 8.48 -3.05
CA ASN A 21 1.65 8.64 -1.68
C ASN A 21 2.33 9.87 -1.06
N SER A 22 1.62 10.60 -0.21
CA SER A 22 2.20 11.80 0.43
C SER A 22 3.33 11.39 1.38
N PRO A 23 4.37 12.22 1.55
CA PRO A 23 5.45 11.95 2.50
C PRO A 23 4.95 11.76 3.94
N GLU A 24 3.85 12.43 4.30
CA GLU A 24 3.20 12.30 5.61
C GLU A 24 2.65 10.88 5.82
N VAL A 25 1.89 10.34 4.86
CA VAL A 25 1.33 8.98 4.95
C VAL A 25 2.45 7.94 4.97
N VAL A 26 3.49 8.14 4.16
CA VAL A 26 4.68 7.26 4.19
C VAL A 26 5.32 7.27 5.58
N GLY A 27 5.54 8.44 6.17
CA GLY A 27 6.10 8.58 7.52
C GLY A 27 5.25 7.86 8.57
N GLN A 28 3.94 8.06 8.54
CA GLN A 28 3.01 7.41 9.47
C GLN A 28 3.09 5.88 9.39
N VAL A 29 3.11 5.31 8.17
CA VAL A 29 3.19 3.85 7.98
C VAL A 29 4.55 3.29 8.41
N ILE A 30 5.64 4.02 8.16
CA ILE A 30 6.98 3.66 8.63
C ILE A 30 7.02 3.62 10.15
N GLU A 31 6.54 4.67 10.81
CA GLU A 31 6.52 4.78 12.26
C GLU A 31 5.58 3.73 12.89
N GLY A 32 4.36 3.59 12.37
CA GLY A 32 3.36 2.63 12.87
C GLY A 32 3.77 1.18 12.70
N GLY A 33 4.58 0.87 11.69
CA GLY A 33 5.15 -0.46 11.47
C GLY A 33 6.50 -0.69 12.17
N GLY A 34 7.12 0.36 12.70
CA GLY A 34 8.45 0.29 13.30
C GLY A 34 9.57 -0.04 12.29
N PHE A 35 9.43 0.43 11.05
CA PHE A 35 10.39 0.18 9.96
C PHE A 35 11.43 1.30 9.84
N ASP A 36 12.51 1.06 9.08
CA ASP A 36 13.43 2.11 8.65
C ASP A 36 13.18 2.48 7.18
N THR A 37 13.12 3.79 6.89
CA THR A 37 12.96 4.27 5.50
C THR A 37 14.05 3.78 4.54
N SER A 38 15.25 3.50 5.07
CA SER A 38 16.42 3.03 4.34
C SER A 38 16.46 1.51 4.16
N ASP A 39 15.53 0.78 4.77
CA ASP A 39 15.43 -0.67 4.61
C ASP A 39 15.28 -1.03 3.13
N THR A 40 16.14 -1.92 2.68
CA THR A 40 16.16 -2.34 1.28
C THR A 40 15.14 -3.45 1.07
N VAL A 41 14.13 -3.19 0.23
CA VAL A 41 13.07 -4.17 -0.07
C VAL A 41 13.05 -4.57 -1.54
N GLU A 42 12.82 -5.86 -1.78
CA GLU A 42 12.58 -6.39 -3.12
C GLU A 42 11.10 -6.36 -3.43
N LEU A 43 10.73 -5.67 -4.51
CA LEU A 43 9.35 -5.63 -4.99
C LEU A 43 9.03 -6.85 -5.84
N LYS A 44 7.74 -7.16 -6.01
CA LYS A 44 7.25 -8.23 -6.90
C LYS A 44 7.70 -8.09 -8.36
N SER A 45 8.14 -6.90 -8.78
CA SER A 45 8.76 -6.64 -10.08
C SER A 45 10.20 -7.15 -10.21
N GLY A 46 10.83 -7.62 -9.12
CA GLY A 46 12.25 -7.98 -9.06
C GLY A 46 13.18 -6.77 -8.90
N SER A 47 12.62 -5.57 -8.72
CA SER A 47 13.39 -4.35 -8.44
C SER A 47 13.59 -4.18 -6.94
N THR A 48 14.80 -3.81 -6.55
CA THR A 48 15.16 -3.53 -5.16
C THR A 48 15.31 -2.03 -4.94
N LYS A 49 14.71 -1.50 -3.88
CA LYS A 49 14.78 -0.05 -3.56
C LYS A 49 14.58 0.20 -2.05
N PRO A 50 14.92 1.41 -1.55
CA PRO A 50 14.61 1.81 -0.18
C PRO A 50 13.10 1.77 0.09
N LEU A 51 12.72 1.36 1.29
CA LEU A 51 11.33 1.18 1.72
C LEU A 51 10.52 2.48 1.56
N GLY A 52 11.12 3.62 1.93
CA GLY A 52 10.47 4.92 1.77
C GLY A 52 10.09 5.22 0.30
N GLU A 53 10.95 4.87 -0.66
CA GLU A 53 10.67 5.05 -2.09
C GLU A 53 9.60 4.07 -2.59
N ALA A 54 9.64 2.83 -2.10
CA ALA A 54 8.63 1.82 -2.41
C ALA A 54 7.24 2.24 -1.92
N PHE A 55 7.15 2.75 -0.70
CA PHE A 55 5.91 3.30 -0.14
C PHE A 55 5.48 4.60 -0.80
N ALA A 56 6.40 5.41 -1.32
CA ALA A 56 6.02 6.65 -2.01
C ALA A 56 5.38 6.40 -3.38
N SER A 57 5.73 5.30 -4.08
CA SER A 57 5.41 5.20 -5.52
C SER A 57 4.99 3.81 -6.06
N ASP A 58 5.31 2.72 -5.37
CA ASP A 58 5.09 1.36 -5.91
C ASP A 58 4.00 0.59 -5.18
N LEU A 59 3.78 0.89 -3.90
CA LEU A 59 2.88 0.17 -3.02
C LEU A 59 1.71 1.05 -2.62
N ASP A 60 0.51 0.48 -2.68
CA ASP A 60 -0.68 1.14 -2.17
C ASP A 60 -0.74 0.96 -0.65
N ILE A 61 -0.36 2.01 0.07
CA ILE A 61 -0.39 2.09 1.55
C ILE A 61 -1.63 2.80 2.08
N THR A 62 -2.51 3.28 1.20
CA THR A 62 -3.76 3.96 1.59
C THR A 62 -4.93 2.99 1.57
N GLY A 63 -4.96 2.03 0.64
CA GLY A 63 -6.08 1.12 0.49
C GLY A 63 -5.93 -0.21 1.24
N ILE A 64 -6.78 -0.45 2.23
CA ILE A 64 -6.90 -1.75 2.91
C ILE A 64 -7.91 -2.68 2.21
N THR A 65 -7.65 -3.99 2.23
CA THR A 65 -8.56 -4.99 1.65
C THR A 65 -8.59 -6.26 2.49
N LYS A 66 -9.65 -7.07 2.36
CA LYS A 66 -9.74 -8.40 2.98
C LYS A 66 -8.50 -9.27 2.72
N ASN A 67 -7.91 -9.19 1.52
CA ASN A 67 -6.73 -9.97 1.17
C ASN A 67 -5.47 -9.50 1.92
N ILE A 68 -5.32 -8.19 2.12
CA ILE A 68 -4.24 -7.62 2.94
C ILE A 68 -4.40 -8.11 4.38
N LEU A 69 -5.59 -7.99 4.97
CA LEU A 69 -5.87 -8.47 6.33
C LEU A 69 -5.51 -9.95 6.51
N LYS A 70 -5.91 -10.81 5.57
CA LYS A 70 -5.59 -12.25 5.61
C LYS A 70 -4.09 -12.53 5.62
N LYS A 71 -3.35 -11.87 4.73
CA LYS A 71 -1.89 -12.04 4.63
C LYS A 71 -1.19 -11.48 5.86
N TYR A 72 -1.59 -10.31 6.33
CA TYR A 72 -1.05 -9.68 7.52
C TYR A 72 -1.29 -10.53 8.76
N ASN A 73 -2.46 -11.17 8.88
CA ASN A 73 -2.78 -12.04 10.00
C ASN A 73 -1.86 -13.28 10.10
N SER A 74 -1.23 -13.69 9.00
CA SER A 74 -0.22 -14.76 9.03
C SER A 74 1.05 -14.37 9.82
N PHE A 75 1.24 -13.07 10.08
CA PHE A 75 2.30 -12.55 10.94
C PHE A 75 1.76 -12.09 12.29
N ALA A 76 0.57 -11.45 12.30
CA ALA A 76 -0.02 -10.91 13.52
C ALA A 76 -0.60 -11.96 14.46
N HIS A 77 -1.06 -13.10 13.93
CA HIS A 77 -1.70 -14.17 14.69
C HIS A 77 -2.75 -13.66 15.69
N SER A 78 -3.56 -12.69 15.25
CA SER A 78 -4.50 -12.01 16.13
C SER A 78 -5.86 -12.70 16.07
N GLU A 79 -6.33 -13.21 17.22
CA GLU A 79 -7.67 -13.83 17.34
C GLU A 79 -8.79 -12.86 16.90
N LYS A 80 -8.62 -11.55 17.18
CA LYS A 80 -9.55 -10.52 16.74
C LYS A 80 -9.60 -10.41 15.22
N LEU A 81 -8.43 -10.45 14.57
CA LEU A 81 -8.32 -10.37 13.11
C LEU A 81 -8.82 -11.66 12.46
N GLU A 82 -8.59 -12.83 13.07
CA GLU A 82 -9.18 -14.11 12.67
C GLU A 82 -10.70 -14.06 12.72
N SER A 83 -11.26 -13.59 13.85
CA SER A 83 -12.71 -13.44 14.02
C SER A 83 -13.30 -12.48 12.99
N LEU A 84 -12.64 -11.34 12.74
CA LEU A 84 -13.07 -10.37 11.73
C LEU A 84 -13.07 -10.98 10.32
N LEU A 85 -12.16 -11.90 10.03
CA LEU A 85 -12.03 -12.56 8.73
C LEU A 85 -13.02 -13.72 8.52
N ASP A 86 -13.73 -14.15 9.57
CA ASP A 86 -14.72 -15.21 9.53
C ASP A 86 -15.85 -14.90 8.52
N PRO A 87 -16.25 -15.85 7.66
CA PRO A 87 -17.38 -15.66 6.74
C PRO A 87 -18.70 -15.22 7.39
N GLN A 88 -18.94 -15.59 8.65
CA GLN A 88 -20.14 -15.20 9.41
C GLN A 88 -20.11 -13.71 9.80
N ASN A 89 -18.93 -13.10 9.88
CA ASN A 89 -18.74 -11.71 10.31
C ASN A 89 -18.60 -10.73 9.13
N LYS A 90 -19.21 -11.04 7.98
CA LYS A 90 -19.10 -10.21 6.76
C LYS A 90 -19.47 -8.75 7.00
N VAL A 91 -20.53 -8.46 7.77
CA VAL A 91 -20.94 -7.08 8.07
C VAL A 91 -19.86 -6.35 8.85
N ALA A 92 -19.33 -6.95 9.91
CA ALA A 92 -18.25 -6.36 10.70
C ALA A 92 -16.96 -6.15 9.87
N LEU A 93 -16.66 -7.07 8.96
CA LEU A 93 -15.54 -6.92 8.04
C LEU A 93 -15.74 -5.77 7.07
N ASP A 94 -16.93 -5.66 6.46
CA ASP A 94 -17.25 -4.57 5.53
C ASP A 94 -17.23 -3.21 6.26
N ASP A 95 -17.75 -3.15 7.49
CA ASP A 95 -17.70 -1.96 8.36
C ASP A 95 -16.26 -1.59 8.73
N TYR A 96 -15.42 -2.59 9.07
CA TYR A 96 -14.01 -2.34 9.35
C TYR A 96 -13.26 -1.87 8.11
N LEU A 97 -13.53 -2.42 6.92
CA LEU A 97 -12.84 -1.98 5.70
C LEU A 97 -13.28 -0.58 5.23
N TRP A 98 -14.45 -0.11 5.68
CA TRP A 98 -15.02 1.16 5.25
C TRP A 98 -14.23 2.36 5.79
N GLY A 99 -13.51 3.05 4.90
CA GLY A 99 -12.77 4.27 5.23
C GLY A 99 -11.49 4.06 6.03
N ARG A 100 -11.04 2.81 6.21
CA ARG A 100 -9.77 2.48 6.85
C ARG A 100 -8.62 2.43 5.87
N GLU A 101 -7.43 2.70 6.40
CA GLU A 101 -6.17 2.64 5.67
C GLU A 101 -5.21 1.62 6.29
N VAL A 102 -4.06 1.42 5.66
CA VAL A 102 -3.04 0.48 6.16
C VAL A 102 -2.46 0.93 7.51
N ILE A 103 -2.39 2.24 7.75
CA ILE A 103 -1.95 2.77 9.04
C ILE A 103 -2.87 2.34 10.19
N ASP A 104 -4.19 2.27 9.97
CA ASP A 104 -5.13 1.79 10.97
C ASP A 104 -4.87 0.31 11.31
N LEU A 105 -4.58 -0.52 10.29
CA LEU A 105 -4.21 -1.93 10.50
C LEU A 105 -2.98 -2.08 11.40
N LEU A 106 -1.93 -1.31 11.12
CA LEU A 106 -0.69 -1.34 11.91
C LEU A 106 -0.93 -0.84 13.34
N THR A 107 -1.82 0.13 13.52
CA THR A 107 -2.16 0.69 14.82
C THR A 107 -3.03 -0.25 15.66
N ASP A 108 -4.04 -0.87 15.04
CA ASP A 108 -4.99 -1.77 15.73
C ASP A 108 -4.38 -3.15 16.01
N PHE A 109 -3.44 -3.59 15.18
CA PHE A 109 -2.85 -4.94 15.23
C PHE A 109 -1.31 -4.91 15.10
N PRO A 110 -0.57 -4.23 16.00
CA PRO A 110 0.87 -4.08 15.86
C PRO A 110 1.61 -5.42 15.95
N VAL A 111 2.60 -5.62 15.08
CA VAL A 111 3.47 -6.80 15.05
C VAL A 111 4.92 -6.38 15.24
N PRO A 112 5.45 -6.44 16.50
CA PRO A 112 6.82 -6.03 16.78
C PRO A 112 7.84 -6.87 16.02
N GLY A 113 8.79 -6.21 15.35
CA GLY A 113 9.87 -6.87 14.62
C GLY A 113 9.44 -7.51 13.30
N LEU A 114 8.27 -7.15 12.76
CA LEU A 114 7.89 -7.53 11.40
C LEU A 114 8.92 -7.03 10.39
N ALA A 115 9.39 -7.90 9.50
CA ALA A 115 10.33 -7.48 8.46
C ALA A 115 9.61 -6.62 7.41
N ALA A 116 10.26 -5.53 6.97
CA ALA A 116 9.71 -4.63 5.96
C ALA A 116 9.36 -5.35 4.64
N THR A 117 10.18 -6.33 4.23
CA THR A 117 9.94 -7.16 3.03
C THR A 117 8.67 -8.00 3.16
N ASP A 118 8.46 -8.59 4.34
CA ASP A 118 7.30 -9.44 4.62
C ASP A 118 6.02 -8.60 4.61
N PHE A 119 6.05 -7.44 5.24
CA PHE A 119 4.96 -6.48 5.20
C PHE A 119 4.64 -6.01 3.78
N CYS A 120 5.66 -5.60 3.01
CA CYS A 120 5.50 -5.20 1.60
C CYS A 120 4.86 -6.30 0.74
N SER A 121 5.11 -7.57 1.04
CA SER A 121 4.54 -8.70 0.31
C SER A 121 3.00 -8.78 0.45
N THR A 122 2.46 -8.28 1.57
CA THR A 122 1.02 -8.24 1.84
C THR A 122 0.30 -7.21 0.99
N LEU A 123 0.98 -6.11 0.67
CA LEU A 123 0.43 -4.93 0.00
C LEU A 123 0.19 -5.16 -1.50
N ARG A 124 -0.68 -4.30 -2.05
CA ARG A 124 -0.96 -4.22 -3.48
C ARG A 124 0.01 -3.26 -4.15
N LYS A 125 0.23 -3.48 -5.45
CA LYS A 125 0.94 -2.51 -6.28
C LYS A 125 0.06 -1.27 -6.47
N GLN A 126 0.67 -0.09 -6.41
CA GLN A 126 0.02 1.16 -6.78
C GLN A 126 -0.28 1.14 -8.28
N LEU A 127 -1.55 1.40 -8.63
CA LEU A 127 -2.01 1.40 -10.02
C LEU A 127 -2.00 2.83 -10.58
N PRO A 128 -1.61 3.03 -11.84
CA PRO A 128 -1.79 4.32 -12.51
C PRO A 128 -3.27 4.70 -12.53
N VAL A 129 -3.57 5.96 -12.24
CA VAL A 129 -4.92 6.50 -12.37
C VAL A 129 -5.02 7.21 -13.71
N PHE A 130 -6.01 6.83 -14.50
CA PHE A 130 -6.33 7.48 -15.77
C PHE A 130 -7.47 8.46 -15.54
N THR A 131 -7.18 9.75 -15.55
CA THR A 131 -8.22 10.78 -15.54
C THR A 131 -8.78 10.90 -16.97
N ARG A 132 -10.10 10.81 -17.10
CA ARG A 132 -10.83 11.06 -18.36
C ARG A 132 -11.07 12.54 -18.58
#